data_AF-A0A931GDR0-F1
#
_entry.id   AF-A0A931GDR0-F1
#
_cell.length_a   1.000
_cell.length_b   1.000
_cell.length_c   1.000
_cell.angle_alpha   90.00
_cell.angle_beta   90.00
_cell.angle_gamma   90.00
#
_symmetry.space_group_name_H-M   'P 1'
#
loop_
_entity.id
_entity.type
_entity.pdbx_description
1 polymer ?
#
loop_
_entity_poly.entity_id
_entity_poly.type
_entity_poly.pdbx_seq_one_letter_code
_entity_poly.pdbx_strand_id
1 'polypeptide(L)'
;MTLEQEQGLKKLLEQNLGAENIHNARINIKKDPFNGWRVAVISDDFENWTESRRRSTLLRGIDIPVTWLFAGTEQERREAGYTEDALDMIPNTQHPNNDNNAGLTPGFPLWPDALAGPKSKTDPVYPSSLDEDLSPPLTATFYSLRGGVGRSTALAHTAVILAGQEKKVVCLDMDLEAPGLAALFG
;
A
#
# COMPACT_ATOMS: atom_id res chain seq x y z
N MET A 1 -27.92 10.24 4.63
CA MET A 1 -27.61 9.30 3.53
C MET A 1 -26.51 8.30 3.91
N THR A 2 -25.44 8.69 4.61
CA THR A 2 -24.32 7.80 4.99
C THR A 2 -24.66 6.78 6.10
N LEU A 3 -25.36 7.18 7.15
CA LEU A 3 -25.69 6.31 8.29
C LEU A 3 -26.63 5.15 7.92
N GLU A 4 -27.58 5.38 7.01
CA GLU A 4 -28.52 4.35 6.55
C GLU A 4 -27.81 3.27 5.71
N GLN A 5 -26.84 3.67 4.88
CA GLN A 5 -26.00 2.76 4.11
C GLN A 5 -25.05 1.96 5.01
N GLU A 6 -24.49 2.58 6.04
CA GLU A 6 -23.65 1.90 7.05
C GLU A 6 -24.44 0.82 7.80
N GLN A 7 -25.64 1.18 8.29
CA GLN A 7 -26.52 0.23 8.98
C GLN A 7 -26.99 -0.90 8.07
N GLY A 8 -27.31 -0.59 6.80
CA GLY A 8 -27.66 -1.59 5.79
C GLY A 8 -26.50 -2.55 5.52
N LEU A 9 -25.28 -2.02 5.37
CA LEU A 9 -24.07 -2.82 5.18
C LEU A 9 -23.79 -3.74 6.38
N LYS A 10 -23.88 -3.19 7.59
CA LYS A 10 -23.69 -3.96 8.83
C LYS A 10 -24.66 -5.12 8.92
N LYS A 11 -25.94 -4.87 8.65
CA LYS A 11 -26.99 -5.89 8.67
C LYS A 11 -26.75 -7.00 7.65
N LEU A 12 -26.29 -6.66 6.43
CA LEU A 12 -25.95 -7.66 5.41
C LEU A 12 -24.75 -8.51 5.83
N LEU A 13 -23.72 -7.91 6.42
CA LEU A 13 -22.56 -8.64 6.93
C LEU A 13 -22.97 -9.59 8.07
N GLU A 14 -23.79 -9.14 9.01
CA GLU A 14 -24.34 -9.98 10.10
C GLU A 14 -25.19 -11.14 9.55
N GLN A 15 -25.98 -10.91 8.51
CA GLN A 15 -26.76 -11.97 7.84
C GLN A 15 -25.86 -13.00 7.16
N ASN A 16 -24.82 -12.55 6.44
CA ASN A 16 -23.87 -13.43 5.76
C ASN A 16 -23.07 -14.29 6.75
N LEU A 17 -22.68 -13.71 7.88
CA LEU A 17 -22.01 -14.42 8.96
C LEU A 17 -22.95 -15.41 9.67
N GLY A 18 -24.18 -15.00 9.95
CA GLY A 18 -25.19 -15.86 10.56
C GLY A 18 -25.55 -17.07 9.70
N ALA A 19 -25.55 -16.94 8.36
CA ALA A 19 -25.76 -18.06 7.44
C ALA A 19 -24.69 -19.14 7.53
N GLU A 20 -23.50 -18.81 8.04
CA GLU A 20 -22.37 -19.73 8.22
C GLU A 20 -22.16 -20.08 9.71
N ASN A 21 -23.15 -19.78 10.58
CA ASN A 21 -23.13 -19.97 12.03
C ASN A 21 -22.02 -19.19 12.78
N ILE A 22 -21.56 -18.07 12.21
CA ILE A 22 -20.58 -17.19 12.86
C ILE A 22 -21.35 -16.09 13.59
N HIS A 23 -21.39 -16.15 14.91
CA HIS A 23 -22.18 -15.22 15.74
C HIS A 23 -21.34 -14.24 16.57
N ASN A 24 -20.06 -14.53 16.77
CA ASN A 24 -19.18 -13.73 17.64
C ASN A 24 -18.17 -12.88 16.86
N ALA A 25 -18.45 -12.61 15.58
CA ALA A 25 -17.60 -11.77 14.76
C ALA A 25 -17.70 -10.29 15.20
N ARG A 26 -16.55 -9.64 15.33
CA ARG A 26 -16.49 -8.18 15.45
C ARG A 26 -16.50 -7.57 14.07
N ILE A 27 -17.52 -6.77 13.79
CA ILE A 27 -17.71 -6.09 12.50
C ILE A 27 -17.51 -4.61 12.70
N ASN A 28 -16.68 -4.03 11.85
CA ASN A 28 -16.31 -2.64 11.94
C ASN A 28 -16.38 -2.01 10.54
N ILE A 29 -17.12 -0.89 10.40
CA ILE A 29 -17.40 -0.22 9.12
C ILE A 29 -17.04 1.28 9.19
N LYS A 30 -16.25 1.80 8.23
CA LYS A 30 -16.03 3.24 7.99
C LYS A 30 -16.24 3.58 6.54
N LYS A 31 -16.67 4.82 6.32
CA LYS A 31 -16.64 5.42 4.99
C LYS A 31 -15.19 5.62 4.54
N ASP A 32 -14.88 5.21 3.32
CA ASP A 32 -13.58 5.50 2.72
C ASP A 32 -13.47 7.00 2.37
N PRO A 33 -12.30 7.64 2.58
CA PRO A 33 -12.11 9.06 2.27
C PRO A 33 -12.34 9.44 0.81
N PHE A 34 -12.14 8.50 -0.12
CA PHE A 34 -12.29 8.74 -1.56
C PHE A 34 -13.65 8.27 -2.07
N ASN A 35 -13.95 6.97 -1.94
CA ASN A 35 -15.22 6.39 -2.36
C ASN A 35 -15.46 5.02 -1.73
N GLY A 36 -16.71 4.73 -1.35
CA GLY A 36 -17.11 3.43 -0.82
C GLY A 36 -16.84 3.24 0.68
N TRP A 37 -16.68 1.97 1.06
CA TRP A 37 -16.63 1.54 2.46
C TRP A 37 -15.42 0.66 2.75
N ARG A 38 -14.87 0.83 3.95
CA ARG A 38 -13.87 -0.04 4.55
C ARG A 38 -14.56 -0.93 5.57
N VAL A 39 -14.33 -2.23 5.46
CA VAL A 39 -14.95 -3.24 6.30
C VAL A 39 -13.86 -4.10 6.92
N ALA A 40 -13.90 -4.25 8.24
CA ALA A 40 -13.11 -5.26 8.93
C ALA A 40 -14.04 -6.21 9.68
N VAL A 41 -13.80 -7.51 9.50
CA VAL A 41 -14.50 -8.57 10.20
C VAL A 41 -13.47 -9.46 10.87
N ILE A 42 -13.54 -9.53 12.21
CA ILE A 42 -12.64 -10.35 13.01
C ILE A 42 -13.44 -11.48 13.64
N SER A 43 -13.06 -12.72 13.34
CA SER A 43 -13.63 -13.91 13.97
C SER A 43 -12.60 -15.04 13.96
N ASP A 44 -12.47 -15.76 15.07
CA ASP A 44 -11.59 -16.92 15.16
C ASP A 44 -12.10 -18.11 14.33
N ASP A 45 -13.40 -18.13 13.99
CA ASP A 45 -14.01 -19.12 13.09
C ASP A 45 -13.42 -19.10 11.66
N PHE A 46 -12.66 -18.07 11.32
CA PHE A 46 -11.96 -17.95 10.04
C PHE A 46 -10.67 -18.77 9.93
N GLU A 47 -10.16 -19.34 11.03
CA GLU A 47 -8.86 -20.05 11.07
C GLU A 47 -8.70 -21.08 9.95
N ASN A 48 -9.76 -21.84 9.63
CA ASN A 48 -9.73 -22.89 8.60
C ASN A 48 -10.30 -22.44 7.24
N TRP A 49 -10.57 -21.15 7.06
CA TRP A 49 -11.14 -20.61 5.83
C TRP A 49 -10.07 -19.96 4.97
N THR A 50 -10.14 -20.19 3.66
CA THR A 50 -9.32 -19.46 2.69
C THR A 50 -9.79 -18.02 2.56
N GLU A 51 -8.88 -17.10 2.22
CA GLU A 51 -9.20 -15.68 2.00
C GLU A 51 -10.33 -15.49 0.96
N SER A 52 -10.30 -16.25 -0.14
CA SER A 52 -11.34 -16.19 -1.17
C SER A 52 -12.72 -16.61 -0.64
N ARG A 53 -12.79 -17.61 0.25
CA ARG A 53 -14.04 -18.01 0.91
C ARG A 53 -14.53 -16.91 1.85
N ARG A 54 -13.65 -16.40 2.72
CA ARG A 54 -13.98 -15.31 3.66
C ARG A 54 -14.55 -14.10 2.89
N ARG A 55 -13.87 -13.68 1.83
CA ARG A 55 -14.27 -12.55 0.97
C ARG A 55 -15.60 -12.79 0.25
N SER A 56 -15.77 -13.94 -0.42
CA SER A 56 -16.99 -14.25 -1.17
C SER A 56 -18.22 -14.41 -0.28
N THR A 57 -18.05 -14.95 0.93
CA THR A 57 -19.12 -15.02 1.94
C THR A 57 -19.50 -13.64 2.43
N LEU A 58 -18.52 -12.82 2.85
CA LEU A 58 -18.81 -11.50 3.43
C LEU A 58 -19.43 -10.54 2.42
N LEU A 59 -18.96 -10.54 1.17
CA LEU A 59 -19.42 -9.63 0.12
C LEU A 59 -20.71 -10.08 -0.59
N ARG A 60 -21.30 -11.21 -0.19
CA ARG A 60 -22.51 -11.76 -0.82
C ARG A 60 -23.68 -10.78 -0.70
N GLY A 61 -24.27 -10.39 -1.83
CA GLY A 61 -25.42 -9.49 -1.86
C GLY A 61 -25.12 -8.04 -1.46
N ILE A 62 -23.85 -7.64 -1.40
CA ILE A 62 -23.43 -6.27 -1.11
C ILE A 62 -23.19 -5.55 -2.45
N ASP A 63 -24.13 -4.69 -2.84
CA ASP A 63 -24.08 -3.94 -4.11
C ASP A 63 -23.40 -2.55 -3.99
N ILE A 64 -22.96 -2.18 -2.78
CA ILE A 64 -22.22 -0.95 -2.54
C ILE A 64 -20.71 -1.19 -2.58
N PRO A 65 -19.91 -0.21 -3.05
CA PRO A 65 -18.47 -0.40 -3.19
C PRO A 65 -17.78 -0.57 -1.84
N VAL A 66 -17.18 -1.75 -1.63
CA VAL A 66 -16.25 -2.04 -0.52
C VAL A 66 -14.82 -1.95 -1.06
N THR A 67 -14.14 -0.84 -0.78
CA THR A 67 -12.80 -0.56 -1.32
C THR A 67 -11.68 -1.21 -0.54
N TRP A 68 -11.95 -1.63 0.69
CA TRP A 68 -11.02 -2.35 1.52
C TRP A 68 -11.78 -3.34 2.43
N LEU A 69 -11.28 -4.57 2.51
CA LEU A 69 -11.85 -5.64 3.33
C LEU A 69 -10.73 -6.37 4.06
N PHE A 70 -10.81 -6.41 5.39
CA PHE A 70 -10.08 -7.37 6.20
C PHE A 70 -11.05 -8.42 6.76
N ALA A 71 -10.68 -9.70 6.62
CA ALA A 71 -11.44 -10.82 7.15
C ALA A 71 -10.48 -11.85 7.72
N GLY A 72 -10.32 -11.87 9.04
CA GLY A 72 -9.32 -12.71 9.68
C GLY A 72 -9.54 -12.96 11.16
N THR A 73 -8.68 -13.79 11.75
CA THR A 73 -8.70 -14.12 13.18
C THR A 73 -8.10 -13.00 14.02
N GLU A 74 -8.26 -13.09 15.34
CA GLU A 74 -7.60 -12.14 16.24
C GLU A 74 -6.07 -12.24 16.17
N GLN A 75 -5.53 -13.42 15.91
CA GLN A 75 -4.09 -13.61 15.71
C GLN A 75 -3.60 -12.95 14.42
N GLU A 76 -4.27 -13.19 13.28
CA GLU A 76 -3.93 -12.59 12.00
C GLU A 76 -4.00 -11.05 12.06
N ARG A 77 -4.96 -10.50 12.82
CA ARG A 77 -5.05 -9.05 13.09
C ARG A 77 -3.80 -8.52 13.82
N ARG A 78 -3.34 -9.24 14.85
CA ARG A 78 -2.17 -8.86 15.65
C ARG A 78 -0.87 -8.96 14.85
N GLU A 79 -0.70 -10.03 14.08
CA GLU A 79 0.48 -10.24 13.23
C GLU A 79 0.60 -9.17 12.15
N ALA A 80 -0.52 -8.71 11.59
CA ALA A 80 -0.55 -7.63 10.63
C ALA A 80 -0.45 -6.22 11.26
N GLY A 81 -0.26 -6.12 12.58
CA GLY A 81 0.04 -4.85 13.28
C GLY A 81 -1.14 -3.91 13.43
N TYR A 82 -2.36 -4.44 13.39
CA TYR A 82 -3.58 -3.65 13.47
C TYR A 82 -4.02 -3.39 14.92
N THR A 83 -4.71 -2.27 15.17
CA THR A 83 -5.27 -1.91 16.49
C THR A 83 -6.61 -2.61 16.75
N GLU A 84 -7.06 -2.62 18.02
CA GLU A 84 -8.30 -3.30 18.40
C GLU A 84 -9.53 -2.71 17.68
N ASP A 85 -9.48 -1.43 17.35
CA ASP A 85 -10.42 -0.80 16.44
C ASP A 85 -10.01 -1.11 15.00
N ALA A 86 -10.59 -2.18 14.45
CA ALA A 86 -10.33 -2.66 13.11
C ALA A 86 -10.69 -1.64 11.98
N LEU A 87 -11.18 -0.45 12.32
CA LEU A 87 -11.37 0.63 11.36
C LEU A 87 -10.24 1.64 11.32
N ASP A 88 -9.40 1.65 12.36
CA ASP A 88 -8.21 2.49 12.43
C ASP A 88 -7.00 1.81 11.79
N MET A 89 -7.23 0.80 10.94
CA MET A 89 -6.25 -0.02 10.22
C MET A 89 -5.47 0.74 9.12
N ILE A 90 -5.00 1.93 9.46
CA ILE A 90 -3.64 2.38 9.15
C ILE A 90 -2.71 1.57 10.09
N PRO A 91 -1.61 0.97 9.62
CA PRO A 91 -0.64 0.32 10.51
C PRO A 91 -0.30 1.25 11.68
N ASN A 92 -0.34 0.75 12.92
CA ASN A 92 -0.05 1.57 14.09
C ASN A 92 1.35 2.19 13.96
N THR A 93 1.45 3.48 13.63
CA THR A 93 2.72 4.21 13.69
C THR A 93 3.03 4.73 15.09
N GLN A 94 2.27 4.35 16.12
CA GLN A 94 2.62 4.67 17.50
C GLN A 94 3.81 3.82 17.97
N HIS A 95 5.02 4.28 17.64
CA HIS A 95 6.05 4.41 18.67
C HIS A 95 5.84 5.78 19.35
N PRO A 96 6.15 5.93 20.64
CA PRO A 96 5.57 6.94 21.51
C PRO A 96 6.21 8.30 21.22
N ASN A 97 5.39 9.27 20.83
CA ASN A 97 5.44 10.68 21.25
C ASN A 97 4.25 11.37 20.60
N ASN A 98 3.41 12.00 21.43
CA ASN A 98 2.01 12.22 21.12
C ASN A 98 1.75 13.35 20.11
N ASP A 99 2.28 14.55 20.18
CA ASP A 99 1.32 15.65 20.29
C ASP A 99 0.67 16.18 18.98
N ASN A 100 -0.64 15.94 18.86
CA ASN A 100 -1.69 16.85 18.34
C ASN A 100 -1.84 17.10 16.81
N ASN A 101 -2.98 16.61 16.30
CA ASN A 101 -3.68 16.96 15.05
C ASN A 101 -3.05 16.49 13.72
N ALA A 102 -3.63 15.45 13.12
CA ALA A 102 -4.64 15.61 12.06
C ALA A 102 -4.96 14.23 11.47
N GLY A 103 -6.23 13.84 11.55
CA GLY A 103 -6.72 12.65 10.86
C GLY A 103 -6.58 12.77 9.35
N LEU A 104 -6.50 11.58 8.71
CA LEU A 104 -6.48 11.29 7.28
C LEU A 104 -5.09 11.25 6.62
N THR A 105 -4.35 10.15 6.81
CA THR A 105 -3.85 9.27 5.72
C THR A 105 -2.86 8.21 6.28
N PRO A 106 -2.74 7.03 5.65
CA PRO A 106 -1.82 5.99 6.11
C PRO A 106 -0.36 6.39 5.93
N GLY A 107 0.36 6.56 7.05
CA GLY A 107 1.68 5.96 7.32
C GLY A 107 2.86 6.19 6.37
N PHE A 108 2.79 7.13 5.42
CA PHE A 108 3.96 7.68 4.76
C PHE A 108 4.03 9.17 5.06
N PRO A 109 5.20 9.72 5.45
CA PRO A 109 5.34 11.15 5.59
C PRO A 109 4.96 11.80 4.26
N LEU A 110 4.23 12.92 4.29
CA LEU A 110 4.15 13.75 3.09
C LEU A 110 5.57 14.20 2.75
N TRP A 111 5.86 14.41 1.46
CA TRP A 111 7.18 14.91 1.04
C TRP A 111 7.67 16.12 1.85
N PRO A 112 6.82 17.11 2.20
CA PRO A 112 7.23 18.21 3.06
C PRO A 112 7.64 17.75 4.47
N ASP A 113 6.94 16.79 5.06
CA ASP A 113 7.21 16.29 6.42
C ASP A 113 8.50 15.45 6.46
N ALA A 114 8.76 14.65 5.41
CA ALA A 114 10.00 13.90 5.24
C ALA A 114 11.22 14.83 5.10
N LEU A 115 11.02 16.01 4.50
CA LEU A 115 12.06 17.02 4.32
C LEU A 115 12.21 17.97 5.52
N ALA A 116 11.14 18.19 6.29
CA ALA A 116 11.09 19.11 7.43
C ALA A 116 11.41 18.45 8.78
N GLY A 117 11.29 17.12 8.88
CA GLY A 117 11.60 16.37 10.09
C GLY A 117 13.10 16.42 10.45
N PRO A 118 13.46 16.25 11.74
CA PRO A 118 14.85 16.08 12.13
C PRO A 118 15.43 14.87 11.38
N LYS A 119 16.63 14.99 10.82
CA LYS A 119 17.31 13.87 10.16
C LYS A 119 17.23 12.65 11.08
N SER A 120 16.57 11.59 10.61
CA SER A 120 16.53 10.34 11.36
C SER A 120 17.95 9.95 11.77
N LYS A 121 18.14 9.52 13.03
CA LYS A 121 19.40 8.95 13.51
C LYS A 121 19.64 7.52 12.99
N THR A 122 18.64 6.92 12.35
CA THR A 122 18.80 5.63 11.68
C THR A 122 19.34 5.87 10.28
N ASP A 123 20.45 5.21 9.96
CA ASP A 123 20.90 5.15 8.58
C ASP A 123 19.79 4.50 7.75
N PRO A 124 19.31 5.14 6.67
CA PRO A 124 18.29 4.55 5.83
C PRO A 124 18.84 3.27 5.22
N VAL A 125 18.24 2.14 5.58
CA VAL A 125 18.47 0.87 4.90
C VAL A 125 17.63 0.91 3.63
N TYR A 126 18.29 1.14 2.50
CA TYR A 126 17.61 1.05 1.22
C TYR A 126 17.37 -0.43 0.89
N PRO A 127 16.32 -0.78 0.13
CA PRO A 127 16.19 -2.14 -0.41
C PRO A 127 17.47 -2.60 -1.13
N SER A 128 18.14 -1.68 -1.83
CA SER A 128 19.45 -1.92 -2.46
C SER A 128 20.59 -2.20 -1.47
N SER A 129 20.43 -1.85 -0.19
CA SER A 129 21.36 -2.20 0.90
C SER A 129 21.18 -3.64 1.37
N LEU A 130 20.07 -4.30 1.02
CA LEU A 130 19.82 -5.72 1.27
C LEU A 130 20.23 -6.58 0.07
N ASP A 131 20.43 -5.96 -1.09
CA ASP A 131 20.81 -6.57 -2.35
C ASP A 131 22.35 -6.74 -2.47
N GLU A 132 23.00 -7.39 -1.48
CA GLU A 132 24.45 -7.59 -1.47
C GLU A 132 24.96 -8.52 -2.60
N ASP A 133 24.06 -9.27 -3.25
CA ASP A 133 24.38 -10.35 -4.21
C ASP A 133 23.82 -10.13 -5.64
N LEU A 134 23.68 -8.89 -6.11
CA LEU A 134 23.27 -8.68 -7.51
C LEU A 134 24.40 -9.06 -8.48
N SER A 135 24.27 -10.23 -9.11
CA SER A 135 25.19 -10.69 -10.14
C SER A 135 25.22 -9.72 -11.33
N PRO A 136 26.40 -9.25 -11.78
CA PRO A 136 26.50 -8.39 -12.95
C PRO A 136 25.92 -9.04 -14.22
N PRO A 137 25.33 -8.25 -15.14
CA PRO A 137 25.22 -6.80 -15.08
C PRO A 137 24.05 -6.32 -14.20
N LEU A 138 24.31 -5.30 -13.38
CA LEU A 138 23.25 -4.60 -12.65
C LEU A 138 22.31 -3.93 -13.65
N THR A 139 21.02 -4.28 -13.60
CA THR A 139 20.01 -3.76 -14.52
C THR A 139 19.11 -2.78 -13.79
N ALA A 140 19.04 -1.55 -14.30
CA ALA A 140 18.18 -0.49 -13.77
C ALA A 140 17.22 0.01 -14.86
N THR A 141 15.99 0.36 -14.48
CA THR A 141 14.95 0.82 -15.41
C THR A 141 14.48 2.23 -15.04
N PHE A 142 14.40 3.11 -16.04
CA PHE A 142 13.91 4.49 -15.90
C PHE A 142 12.53 4.60 -16.56
N TYR A 143 11.47 4.51 -15.77
CA TYR A 143 10.09 4.52 -16.28
C TYR A 143 9.24 5.60 -15.61
N SER A 144 8.12 5.94 -16.25
CA SER A 144 7.09 6.84 -15.73
C SER A 144 5.79 6.60 -16.49
N LEU A 145 4.67 6.86 -15.83
CA LEU A 145 3.33 6.84 -16.42
C LEU A 145 3.05 8.06 -17.31
N ARG A 146 3.79 9.16 -17.14
CA ARG A 146 3.59 10.41 -17.88
C ARG A 146 4.76 10.69 -18.82
N GLY A 147 4.43 11.18 -20.02
CA GLY A 147 5.42 11.73 -20.94
C GLY A 147 6.03 13.04 -20.42
N GLY A 148 7.23 13.38 -20.91
CA GLY A 148 7.86 14.67 -20.63
C GLY A 148 8.46 14.86 -19.23
N VAL A 149 8.49 13.82 -18.39
CA VAL A 149 9.05 13.91 -17.02
C VAL A 149 10.59 13.80 -16.96
N GLY A 150 11.26 13.64 -18.11
CA GLY A 150 12.73 13.56 -18.17
C GLY A 150 13.33 12.17 -18.00
N ARG A 151 12.60 11.08 -18.32
CA ARG A 151 13.12 9.70 -18.22
C ARG A 151 14.44 9.48 -18.98
N SER A 152 14.46 9.85 -20.26
CA SER A 152 15.63 9.67 -21.12
C SER A 152 16.81 10.53 -20.67
N THR A 153 16.53 11.75 -20.18
CA THR A 153 17.53 12.64 -19.57
C THR A 153 18.12 12.02 -18.31
N ALA A 154 17.30 11.46 -17.43
CA ALA A 154 17.77 10.77 -16.22
C ALA A 154 18.67 9.57 -16.56
N LEU A 155 18.22 8.71 -17.49
CA LEU A 155 19.02 7.58 -17.98
C LEU A 155 20.38 8.04 -18.51
N ALA A 156 20.41 9.03 -19.40
CA ALA A 156 21.64 9.54 -20.01
C ALA A 156 22.61 10.11 -18.96
N HIS A 157 22.13 10.95 -18.04
CA HIS A 157 22.98 11.53 -16.99
C HIS A 157 23.51 10.48 -16.01
N THR A 158 22.68 9.52 -15.59
CA THR A 158 23.15 8.42 -14.73
C THR A 158 24.22 7.60 -15.44
N ALA A 159 24.04 7.30 -16.73
CA ALA A 159 25.05 6.59 -17.51
C ALA A 159 26.38 7.34 -17.60
N VAL A 160 26.35 8.67 -17.83
CA VAL A 160 27.54 9.53 -17.84
C VAL A 160 28.25 9.52 -16.49
N ILE A 161 27.51 9.63 -15.38
CA ILE A 161 28.08 9.59 -14.03
C ILE A 161 28.76 8.24 -13.77
N LEU A 162 28.10 7.13 -14.09
CA LEU A 162 28.65 5.78 -13.91
C LEU A 162 29.86 5.52 -14.81
N ALA A 163 29.82 5.98 -16.06
CA ALA A 163 30.95 5.90 -16.98
C ALA A 163 32.14 6.73 -16.47
N GLY A 164 31.89 7.92 -15.90
CA GLY A 164 32.90 8.74 -15.23
C GLY A 164 33.51 8.09 -13.97
N GLN A 165 32.83 7.09 -13.39
CA GLN A 165 33.34 6.23 -12.32
C GLN A 165 33.96 4.93 -12.86
N GLU A 166 34.36 4.91 -14.13
CA GLU A 166 35.00 3.77 -14.82
C GLU A 166 34.14 2.50 -14.88
N LYS A 167 32.81 2.61 -14.72
CA LYS A 167 31.90 1.48 -14.90
C LYS A 167 31.60 1.25 -16.39
N LYS A 168 31.49 -0.02 -16.80
CA LYS A 168 30.99 -0.38 -18.12
C LYS A 168 29.47 -0.29 -18.13
N VAL A 169 28.92 0.62 -18.94
CA VAL A 169 27.49 0.91 -18.99
C VAL A 169 26.97 0.68 -20.40
N VAL A 170 25.82 0.03 -20.51
CA VAL A 170 25.03 -0.07 -21.74
C VAL A 170 23.68 0.58 -21.48
N CYS A 171 23.28 1.50 -22.36
CA CYS A 171 21.97 2.13 -22.29
C CYS A 171 21.08 1.56 -23.41
N LEU A 172 19.82 1.27 -23.07
CA LEU A 172 18.80 0.79 -24.02
C LEU A 172 17.65 1.79 -24.02
N ASP A 173 17.36 2.40 -25.17
CA ASP A 173 16.17 3.22 -25.35
C ASP A 173 15.00 2.32 -25.74
N MET A 174 14.15 2.02 -24.75
CA MET A 174 12.96 1.18 -24.92
C MET A 174 11.69 2.01 -25.21
N ASP A 175 11.82 3.32 -25.42
CA ASP A 175 10.70 4.19 -25.79
C ASP A 175 10.46 4.12 -27.31
N LEU A 176 9.50 3.28 -27.72
CA LEU A 176 9.16 3.09 -29.13
C LEU A 176 8.38 4.27 -29.73
N GLU A 177 7.71 5.08 -28.89
CA GLU A 177 6.87 6.18 -29.36
C GLU A 177 7.69 7.45 -29.60
N ALA A 178 8.67 7.72 -28.74
CA ALA A 178 9.52 8.91 -28.84
C ALA A 178 10.93 8.63 -28.29
N PRO A 179 11.78 7.88 -29.02
CA PRO A 179 13.15 7.62 -28.60
C PRO A 179 13.93 8.93 -28.55
N GLY A 180 14.62 9.16 -27.43
CA GLY A 180 15.28 10.43 -27.12
C GLY A 180 16.75 10.30 -26.78
N LEU A 181 17.26 9.07 -26.62
CA LEU A 181 18.59 8.83 -26.09
C LEU A 181 19.70 9.26 -27.05
N ALA A 182 19.52 9.05 -28.37
CA ALA A 182 20.49 9.46 -29.39
C ALA A 182 20.76 10.97 -29.35
N ALA A 183 19.70 11.78 -29.28
CA ALA A 183 19.79 13.24 -29.23
C ALA A 183 20.51 13.76 -27.96
N LEU A 184 20.54 12.98 -26.88
CA LEU A 184 21.21 13.33 -25.64
C LEU A 184 22.72 13.03 -25.66
N PHE A 185 23.16 12.06 -26.48
CA PHE A 185 24.57 11.70 -26.59
C PHE A 185 25.31 12.37 -27.75
N GLY A 186 24.58 12.88 -28.75
CA GLY A 186 25.15 13.55 -29.92
C GLY A 186 25.05 12.71 -31.18
#